data_AF-A0A1H4K4X5-F1
#
_entry.id   AF-A0A1H4K4X5-F1
#
_cell.length_a   1.000
_cell.length_b   1.000
_cell.length_c   1.000
_cell.angle_alpha   90.00
_cell.angle_beta   90.00
_cell.angle_gamma   90.00
#
_symmetry.space_group_name_H-M   'P 1'
#
loop_
_entity.id
_entity.type
_entity.pdbx_description
1 polymer ?
#
loop_
_entity_poly.entity_id
_entity_poly.type
_entity_poly.pdbx_seq_one_letter_code
_entity_poly.pdbx_strand_id
1 'polypeptide(L)'
;MENKYIEEKKYLDAKKRIKQIKAFYVHVAVNIVSLAVIVFINLKFSPEFHWFWFAAVGIFLATFFHWLGVFGANVIGLGKEWEEKKIKEYMEKNK
;
A
#
# COMPACT_ATOMS: atom_id res chain seq x y z
N MET A 1 1.75 -12.99 32.96
CA MET A 1 1.18 -13.58 31.72
C MET A 1 0.71 -12.49 30.76
N GLU A 2 -0.04 -11.47 31.21
CA GLU A 2 -0.46 -10.27 30.45
C GLU A 2 0.62 -9.69 29.51
N ASN A 3 1.82 -9.39 30.04
CA ASN A 3 2.89 -8.75 29.26
C ASN A 3 3.36 -9.60 28.08
N LYS A 4 3.40 -10.94 28.23
CA LYS A 4 3.82 -11.84 27.16
C LYS A 4 2.82 -11.83 26.00
N TYR A 5 1.52 -11.77 26.30
CA TYR A 5 0.45 -11.67 25.28
C TYR A 5 0.51 -10.33 24.54
N ILE A 6 0.80 -9.22 25.24
CA ILE A 6 0.93 -7.90 24.62
C ILE A 6 2.14 -7.85 23.68
N GLU A 7 3.28 -8.41 24.08
CA GLU A 7 4.48 -8.50 23.24
C GLU A 7 4.25 -9.36 22.00
N GLU A 8 3.63 -10.52 22.15
CA GLU A 8 3.32 -11.42 21.04
C GLU A 8 2.37 -10.76 20.03
N LYS A 9 1.33 -10.06 20.51
CA LYS A 9 0.41 -9.31 19.65
C LYS A 9 1.15 -8.21 18.85
N LYS A 10 1.99 -7.42 19.52
CA LYS A 10 2.80 -6.37 18.86
C LYS A 10 3.72 -6.96 17.79
N TYR A 11 4.35 -8.09 18.07
CA TYR A 11 5.20 -8.80 17.12
C TYR A 11 4.41 -9.30 15.91
N LEU A 12 3.23 -9.90 16.11
CA LEU A 12 2.36 -10.35 15.02
C LEU A 12 1.89 -9.20 14.13
N ASP A 13 1.52 -8.06 14.72
CA ASP A 13 1.14 -6.85 13.99
C ASP A 13 2.30 -6.33 13.13
N ALA A 14 3.51 -6.24 13.71
CA ALA A 14 4.70 -5.83 12.99
C ALA A 14 5.04 -6.79 11.84
N LYS A 15 4.93 -8.10 12.07
CA LYS A 15 5.15 -9.13 11.04
C LYS A 15 4.14 -9.02 9.89
N LYS A 16 2.86 -8.81 10.20
CA LYS A 16 1.79 -8.58 9.21
C LYS A 16 2.08 -7.33 8.38
N ARG A 17 2.52 -6.25 9.05
CA ARG A 17 2.90 -4.99 8.39
C ARG A 17 4.05 -5.18 7.41
N ILE A 18 5.13 -5.86 7.82
CA ILE A 18 6.27 -6.16 6.96
C ILE A 18 5.85 -7.01 5.76
N LYS A 19 4.98 -8.01 5.96
CA LYS A 19 4.47 -8.84 4.87
C LYS A 19 3.72 -8.01 3.82
N GLN A 20 2.87 -7.07 4.24
CA GLN A 20 2.16 -6.16 3.33
C GLN A 20 3.11 -5.26 2.54
N ILE A 21 4.11 -4.68 3.21
CA ILE A 21 5.12 -3.84 2.55
C ILE A 21 5.92 -4.64 1.51
N LYS A 22 6.36 -5.85 1.85
CA LYS A 22 7.07 -6.73 0.91
C LYS A 22 6.20 -7.08 -0.30
N ALA A 23 4.94 -7.44 -0.07
CA ALA A 23 4.00 -7.75 -1.14
C ALA A 23 3.78 -6.56 -2.08
N PHE A 24 3.70 -5.34 -1.52
CA PHE A 24 3.61 -4.12 -2.31
C PHE A 24 4.84 -3.92 -3.22
N TYR A 25 6.06 -4.08 -2.69
CA TYR A 25 7.27 -3.95 -3.52
C TYR A 25 7.35 -4.98 -4.65
N VAL A 26 6.93 -6.23 -4.39
CA VAL A 26 6.82 -7.25 -5.44
C VAL A 26 5.83 -6.80 -6.51
N HIS A 27 4.66 -6.27 -6.12
CA HIS A 27 3.67 -5.76 -7.05
C HIS A 27 4.19 -4.58 -7.89
N VAL A 28 4.94 -3.65 -7.29
CA VAL A 28 5.58 -2.54 -8.00
C VAL A 28 6.59 -3.05 -9.03
N ALA A 29 7.44 -4.00 -8.64
CA ALA A 29 8.43 -4.59 -9.55
C ALA A 29 7.75 -5.26 -10.76
N VAL A 30 6.70 -6.05 -10.52
CA VAL A 30 5.90 -6.67 -11.59
C VAL A 30 5.25 -5.62 -12.48
N ASN A 31 4.73 -4.53 -11.91
CA ASN A 31 4.12 -3.45 -12.69
C ASN A 31 5.12 -2.72 -13.59
N ILE A 32 6.34 -2.48 -13.12
CA ILE A 32 7.42 -1.87 -13.92
C ILE A 32 7.78 -2.78 -15.10
N VAL A 33 7.97 -4.08 -14.84
CA VAL A 33 8.28 -5.06 -15.90
C VAL A 33 7.14 -5.16 -16.91
N SER A 34 5.90 -5.26 -16.45
CA SER A 34 4.71 -5.29 -17.31
C SER A 34 4.61 -4.03 -18.16
N LEU A 35 4.84 -2.84 -17.60
CA LEU A 35 4.81 -1.60 -18.34
C LEU A 35 5.88 -1.57 -19.44
N ALA A 36 7.11 -2.00 -19.12
CA ALA A 36 8.19 -2.08 -20.11
C ALA A 36 7.84 -3.03 -21.27
N VAL A 37 7.25 -4.18 -20.98
CA VAL A 37 6.78 -5.14 -21.99
C VAL A 37 5.67 -4.54 -22.85
N ILE A 38 4.69 -3.88 -22.26
CA ILE A 38 3.57 -3.25 -22.98
C ILE A 38 4.08 -2.14 -23.91
N VAL A 39 4.96 -1.28 -23.41
CA VAL A 39 5.60 -0.21 -24.22
C VAL A 39 6.37 -0.83 -25.38
N PHE A 40 7.18 -1.86 -25.12
CA PHE A 40 7.93 -2.55 -26.16
C PHE A 40 7.02 -3.14 -27.24
N ILE A 41 5.96 -3.85 -26.86
CA ILE A 41 4.98 -4.43 -27.80
C ILE A 41 4.33 -3.32 -28.62
N ASN A 42 3.88 -2.25 -27.99
CA ASN A 42 3.22 -1.17 -28.70
C ASN A 42 4.15 -0.53 -29.73
N LEU A 43 5.37 -0.16 -29.34
CA LEU A 43 6.33 0.48 -30.25
C LEU A 43 6.77 -0.48 -31.37
N LYS A 44 6.80 -1.79 -31.12
CA LYS A 44 7.20 -2.79 -32.11
C LYS A 44 6.13 -3.08 -33.15
N PHE A 45 4.85 -3.17 -32.75
CA PHE A 45 3.77 -3.65 -33.59
C PHE A 45 2.77 -2.57 -34.02
N SER A 46 2.73 -1.42 -33.34
CA SER A 46 1.89 -0.27 -33.72
C SER A 46 2.58 1.04 -33.32
N PRO A 47 3.73 1.38 -33.96
CA PRO A 47 4.47 2.60 -33.63
C PRO A 47 3.67 3.88 -33.89
N GLU A 48 2.74 3.86 -34.85
CA GLU A 48 1.92 5.02 -35.22
C GLU A 48 0.87 5.40 -34.15
N PHE A 49 0.57 4.51 -33.20
CA PHE A 49 -0.43 4.76 -32.16
C PHE A 49 0.00 4.24 -30.80
N HIS A 50 0.32 5.17 -29.89
CA HIS A 50 0.81 4.88 -28.54
C HIS A 50 -0.29 4.50 -27.54
N TRP A 51 -1.00 3.40 -27.78
CA TRP A 51 -2.02 2.88 -26.86
C TRP A 51 -1.46 2.44 -25.48
N PHE A 52 -0.14 2.29 -25.33
CA PHE A 52 0.48 1.96 -24.04
C PHE A 52 0.13 2.98 -22.95
N TRP A 53 -0.24 4.23 -23.29
CA TRP A 53 -0.65 5.24 -22.32
C TRP A 53 -1.87 4.83 -21.50
N PHE A 54 -2.84 4.13 -22.10
CA PHE A 54 -4.02 3.64 -21.38
C PHE A 54 -3.62 2.60 -20.32
N ALA A 55 -2.71 1.69 -20.68
CA ALA A 55 -2.19 0.70 -19.75
C ALA A 55 -1.32 1.35 -18.66
N ALA A 56 -0.49 2.34 -19.02
CA ALA A 56 0.36 3.06 -18.08
C ALA A 56 -0.46 3.76 -17.00
N VAL A 57 -1.52 4.48 -17.39
CA VAL A 57 -2.42 5.15 -16.45
C VAL A 57 -3.14 4.14 -15.55
N GLY A 58 -3.66 3.03 -16.12
CA GLY A 58 -4.33 1.99 -15.35
C GLY A 58 -3.41 1.34 -14.30
N ILE A 59 -2.19 0.95 -14.70
CA ILE A 59 -1.18 0.37 -13.82
C ILE A 59 -0.76 1.36 -12.74
N PHE A 60 -0.56 2.63 -13.10
CA PHE A 60 -0.21 3.68 -12.16
C PHE A 60 -1.29 3.89 -11.10
N LEU A 61 -2.55 4.03 -11.52
CA LEU A 61 -3.68 4.18 -10.59
C LEU A 61 -3.82 2.97 -9.66
N ALA A 62 -3.75 1.75 -10.20
CA ALA A 62 -3.81 0.53 -9.39
C ALA A 62 -2.68 0.48 -8.34
N THR A 63 -1.46 0.85 -8.75
CA THR A 63 -0.30 0.92 -7.84
C THR A 63 -0.50 1.98 -6.77
N PHE A 64 -1.02 3.15 -7.14
CA PHE A 64 -1.28 4.26 -6.22
C PHE A 64 -2.33 3.90 -5.17
N PHE A 65 -3.45 3.29 -5.55
CA PHE A 65 -4.45 2.85 -4.59
C PHE A 65 -3.95 1.70 -3.69
N HIS A 66 -3.15 0.77 -4.22
CA HIS A 66 -2.50 -0.25 -3.40
C HIS A 66 -1.51 0.39 -2.41
N TRP A 67 -0.76 1.39 -2.85
CA TRP A 67 0.12 2.18 -1.97
C TRP A 67 -0.66 2.89 -0.87
N LEU A 68 -1.82 3.49 -1.18
CA LEU A 68 -2.71 4.06 -0.17
C LEU A 68 -3.26 3.00 0.79
N GLY A 69 -3.61 1.80 0.31
CA GLY A 69 -4.04 0.70 1.18
C GLY A 69 -2.93 0.25 2.15
N VAL A 70 -1.68 0.25 1.68
CA VAL A 70 -0.53 -0.19 2.50
C VAL A 70 -0.03 0.95 3.38
N PHE A 71 0.21 2.15 2.88
CA PHE A 71 0.82 3.25 3.62
C PHE A 71 -0.15 4.36 4.00
N GLY A 72 -1.28 4.47 3.30
CA GLY A 72 -2.19 5.60 3.37
C GLY A 72 -2.75 5.87 4.75
N ALA A 73 -3.06 4.87 5.57
CA ALA A 73 -3.53 5.10 6.94
C ALA A 73 -2.58 6.03 7.73
N ASN A 74 -1.27 5.83 7.62
CA ASN A 74 -0.29 6.70 8.28
C ASN A 74 -0.11 8.05 7.56
N VAL A 75 -0.23 8.08 6.23
CA VAL A 75 -0.02 9.31 5.42
C VAL A 75 -1.19 10.28 5.53
N ILE A 76 -2.43 9.76 5.61
CA ILE A 76 -3.65 10.57 5.70
C ILE A 76 -4.01 10.94 7.15
N GLY A 77 -3.13 10.62 8.11
CA GLY A 77 -3.33 10.93 9.53
C GLY A 77 -4.45 10.11 10.19
N LEU A 78 -4.81 8.94 9.64
CA LEU A 78 -5.73 7.96 10.23
C LEU A 78 -4.97 6.74 10.77
N GLY A 79 -3.70 6.93 11.12
CA GLY A 79 -2.83 5.88 11.63
C GLY A 79 -3.06 5.60 13.12
N LYS A 80 -2.19 4.77 13.71
CA LYS A 80 -2.25 4.44 15.14
C LYS A 80 -2.30 5.66 16.06
N GLU A 81 -1.60 6.73 15.69
CA GLU A 81 -1.55 7.96 16.48
C GLU A 81 -2.91 8.67 16.54
N TRP A 82 -3.67 8.65 15.45
CA TRP A 82 -5.04 9.16 15.42
C TRP A 82 -6.00 8.25 16.19
N GLU A 83 -5.86 6.92 16.05
CA GLU A 83 -6.65 5.96 16.82
C GLU A 83 -6.43 6.14 18.32
N GLU A 84 -5.17 6.21 18.77
CA GLU A 84 -4.80 6.42 20.17
C GLU A 84 -5.32 7.77 20.70
N LYS A 85 -5.21 8.84 19.90
CA LYS A 85 -5.80 10.14 20.24
C LYS A 85 -7.32 10.04 20.44
N LYS A 86 -8.03 9.37 19.52
CA LYS A 86 -9.48 9.22 19.62
C LYS A 86 -9.90 8.35 20.79
N ILE A 87 -9.22 7.25 21.05
CA ILE A 87 -9.46 6.42 22.23
C ILE A 87 -9.33 7.25 23.52
N LYS A 88 -8.27 8.06 23.62
CA LYS A 88 -8.07 8.93 24.79
C LYS A 88 -9.18 9.98 24.94
N GLU A 89 -9.57 10.66 23.85
CA GLU A 89 -10.69 11.61 23.84
C GLU A 89 -11.99 10.97 24.33
N TYR A 90 -12.30 9.74 23.90
CA TYR A 90 -13.51 9.04 24.33
C TYR A 90 -13.44 8.58 25.80
N MET A 91 -12.28 8.17 26.30
CA MET A 91 -12.10 7.79 27.70
C MET A 91 -12.21 8.98 28.65
N GLU A 92 -11.73 10.17 28.24
CA GLU A 92 -11.84 11.40 29.03
C GLU A 92 -13.25 11.98 29.03
N LYS A 93 -14.01 11.87 27.93
CA LYS A 93 -15.41 12.33 27.84
C LYS A 93 -16.41 11.44 28.57
N ASN A 94 -16.06 10.18 28.86
CA ASN A 94 -16.90 9.24 29.62
C ASN A 94 -16.45 9.12 31.09
N LYS A 95 -15.58 10.02 31.55
CA LYS A 95 -15.34 10.29 32.98
C LYS A 95 -16.20 11.46 33.42
#